data_AF-A0A534SHM4-F1
#
_entry.id   AF-A0A534SHM4-F1
#
_cell.length_a   1.000
_cell.length_b   1.000
_cell.length_c   1.000
_cell.angle_alpha   90.00
_cell.angle_beta   90.00
_cell.angle_gamma   90.00
#
_symmetry.space_group_name_H-M   'P 1'
#
loop_
_entity.id
_entity.type
_entity.pdbx_description
1 polymer ?
#
loop_
_entity_poly.entity_id
_entity_poly.type
_entity_poly.pdbx_seq_one_letter_code
_entity_poly.pdbx_strand_id
1 'polypeptide(L)' 'MAKAQSEEAQTQLATRVPKELHRRLRLYCVTHDIVLMHFVTEAIEEKLKRKTGPKKGTA' A
#
# COMPACT_ATOMS: atom_id res chain seq x y z
N MET A 1 16.21 5.42 24.82
CA MET A 1 14.81 4.99 24.78
C MET A 1 14.58 4.29 23.44
N ALA A 2 15.02 3.02 23.30
CA ALA A 2 14.84 2.26 22.06
C ALA A 2 13.41 1.70 22.07
N LYS A 3 12.54 2.28 21.23
CA LYS A 3 11.16 1.82 21.08
C LYS A 3 11.23 0.44 20.43
N ALA A 4 10.84 -0.60 21.17
CA ALA A 4 10.60 -1.93 20.61
C ALA A 4 9.48 -1.78 19.58
N GLN A 5 9.85 -1.58 18.32
CA GLN A 5 8.93 -1.77 17.21
C GLN A 5 8.67 -3.26 17.21
N SER A 6 7.50 -3.64 17.73
CA SER A 6 6.94 -4.97 17.55
C SER A 6 7.14 -5.32 16.08
N GLU A 7 7.89 -6.39 15.81
CA GLU A 7 7.91 -7.03 14.50
C GLU A 7 6.49 -7.55 14.25
N GLU A 8 5.60 -6.64 13.84
CA GLU A 8 4.28 -6.99 13.37
C GLU A 8 4.48 -7.98 12.24
N ALA A 9 3.90 -9.18 12.38
CA ALA A 9 4.09 -10.27 11.43
C ALA A 9 3.67 -9.81 10.02
N GLN A 10 4.65 -9.41 9.22
CA GLN A 10 4.43 -8.98 7.85
C GLN A 10 4.08 -10.21 7.01
N THR A 11 2.82 -10.29 6.60
CA THR A 11 2.34 -11.40 5.77
C THR A 11 2.56 -11.05 4.30
N GLN A 12 3.28 -11.89 3.57
CA GLN A 12 3.45 -11.72 2.13
C GLN A 12 2.16 -12.08 1.40
N LEU A 13 1.60 -11.13 0.65
CA LEU A 13 0.42 -11.35 -0.18
C LEU A 13 0.86 -11.67 -1.62
N ALA A 14 0.62 -12.90 -2.08
CA ALA A 14 0.89 -13.33 -3.45
C ALA A 14 -0.14 -12.74 -4.44
N THR A 15 -0.07 -11.43 -4.67
CA THR A 15 -0.97 -10.74 -5.59
C THR A 15 -0.48 -10.83 -7.04
N ARG A 16 -1.41 -11.06 -7.99
CA ARG A 16 -1.10 -10.97 -9.42
C ARG A 16 -1.20 -9.53 -9.88
N VAL A 17 -0.04 -8.89 -10.08
CA VAL A 17 0.05 -7.56 -10.68
C VAL A 17 0.46 -7.68 -12.15
N PRO A 18 -0.29 -7.07 -13.09
CA PRO A 18 0.11 -7.03 -14.50
C PRO A 18 1.53 -6.45 -14.66
N LYS A 19 2.36 -7.09 -15.51
CA LYS A 19 3.78 -6.73 -15.67
C LYS A 19 3.98 -5.25 -16.06
N GLU A 20 3.15 -4.73 -16.95
CA GLU A 20 3.21 -3.33 -17.38
C GLU A 20 2.93 -2.35 -16.25
N LEU A 21 1.96 -2.69 -15.39
CA LEU A 21 1.63 -1.87 -14.22
C LEU A 21 2.79 -1.89 -13.22
N HIS A 22 3.34 -3.07 -12.93
CA HIS A 22 4.49 -3.21 -12.04
C HIS A 22 5.70 -2.41 -12.56
N ARG A 23 5.97 -2.46 -13.88
CA ARG A 23 7.06 -1.69 -14.49
C ARG A 23 6.88 -0.18 -14.34
N ARG A 24 5.67 0.34 -14.63
CA ARG A 24 5.38 1.78 -14.48
C ARG A 24 5.52 2.23 -13.03
N LEU A 25 5.00 1.45 -12.09
CA LEU A 25 5.12 1.72 -10.66
C LEU A 25 6.59 1.73 -10.21
N ARG A 26 7.38 0.75 -10.65
CA ARG A 26 8.81 0.69 -10.29
C ARG A 26 9.59 1.89 -10.83
N LEU A 27 9.35 2.31 -12.07
CA LEU A 27 9.95 3.52 -12.65
C LEU A 27 9.60 4.77 -11.83
N TYR A 28 8.32 4.93 -11.46
CA TYR A 28 7.88 6.02 -10.60
C TYR A 28 8.57 5.99 -9.22
N CYS A 29 8.65 4.82 -8.60
CA CYS A 29 9.27 4.65 -7.29
C CYS A 29 10.77 4.98 -7.33
N VAL A 30 11.51 4.54 -8.35
CA VAL A 30 12.95 4.84 -8.50
C VAL A 30 13.19 6.33 -8.76
N THR A 31 12.33 6.98 -9.55
CA THR A 31 12.48 8.41 -9.86
C THR A 31 12.19 9.33 -8.68
N HIS A 32 11.39 8.88 -7.71
CA HIS A 32 10.99 9.66 -6.54
C HIS A 32 11.66 9.17 -5.24
N ASP A 33 12.61 8.24 -5.33
CA ASP A 33 13.29 7.60 -4.20
C ASP A 33 12.33 6.97 -3.17
N ILE A 34 11.28 6.31 -3.67
CA ILE A 34 10.25 5.65 -2.86
C ILE A 34 10.47 4.14 -2.90
N VAL A 35 10.34 3.48 -1.75
CA VAL A 35 10.32 2.01 -1.68
C VAL A 35 9.00 1.50 -2.24
N LEU A 36 9.05 0.60 -3.24
CA LEU A 36 7.85 0.08 -3.91
C LEU A 36 6.81 -0.48 -2.94
N MET A 37 7.25 -1.22 -1.91
CA MET A 37 6.33 -1.77 -0.90
C MET A 37 5.64 -0.69 -0.06
N HIS A 38 6.36 0.40 0.26
CA HIS A 38 5.78 1.54 0.97
C HIS A 38 4.67 2.18 0.13
N PHE A 39 4.95 2.47 -1.14
CA PHE A 39 3.97 3.03 -2.07
C PHE A 39 2.72 2.15 -2.19
N VAL A 40 2.89 0.83 -2.32
CA VAL A 40 1.77 -0.11 -2.44
C VAL A 40 0.93 -0.13 -1.16
N THR A 41 1.56 -0.14 0.01
CA THR A 41 0.84 -0.09 1.30
C THR A 41 0.02 1.19 1.44
N GLU A 42 0.61 2.36 1.15
CA GLU A 42 -0.11 3.65 1.21
C GLU A 42 -1.30 3.69 0.25
N ALA A 43 -1.12 3.21 -0.99
CA ALA A 43 -2.18 3.15 -1.98
C ALA A 43 -3.34 2.22 -1.56
N ILE A 44 -3.01 1.09 -0.92
CA ILE A 44 -4.02 0.17 -0.37
C ILE A 44 -4.76 0.84 0.79
N GLU A 45 -4.04 1.46 1.74
CA GLU A 45 -4.65 2.18 2.85
C GLU A 45 -5.59 3.29 2.36
N GLU A 46 -5.16 4.08 1.39
CA GLU A 46 -5.97 5.14 0.80
C GLU A 46 -7.23 4.56 0.15
N LYS A 47 -7.09 3.47 -0.60
CA LYS A 47 -8.24 2.80 -1.23
C LYS A 47 -9.21 2.24 -0.19
N LEU A 48 -8.70 1.66 0.90
CA LEU A 48 -9.50 1.18 2.01
C LEU A 48 -10.21 2.34 2.69
N LYS A 49 -9.51 3.41 3.09
CA LYS A 49 -10.09 4.64 3.68
C LYS A 49 -11.23 5.20 2.81
N ARG A 50 -11.06 5.24 1.48
CA ARG A 50 -12.11 5.67 0.54
C ARG A 50 -13.32 4.72 0.51
N LYS A 51 -13.12 3.41 0.65
CA LYS A 51 -14.21 2.41 0.72
C LYS A 51 -14.93 2.40 2.07
N THR A 52 -14.22 2.71 3.16
CA THR A 52 -14.75 2.75 4.52
C THR A 52 -15.25 4.13 4.93
N GLY A 53 -15.14 5.15 4.07
CA GLY A 53 -15.86 6.42 4.24
C GLY A 53 -17.34 6.15 4.51
N PRO A 54 -18.00 6.96 5.36
CA PRO A 54 -19.33 6.66 5.87
C PRO A 54 -20.24 6.33 4.69
N LYS A 55 -20.78 5.10 4.67
CA LYS A 55 -21.93 4.80 3.84
C LYS A 55 -22.98 5.83 4.22
N LYS A 56 -23.14 6.87 3.40
CA LYS A 56 -24.24 7.81 3.48
C LYS A 56 -25.50 6.94 3.55
N GLY A 57 -26.18 7.01 4.70
CA GLY A 57 -27.15 6.02 5.14
C GLY A 57 -28.22 5.70 4.11
N THR A 58 -28.61 4.44 4.06
CA THR A 58 -30.01 4.08 3.90
C THR A 58 -30.57 3.96 5.30
N ALA A 59 -31.18 5.05 5.75
CA ALA A 59 -32.25 5.02 6.75
C ALA A 59 -33.51 4.42 6.11
#